data_AF-A0A4Q2Y9X2-F1
#
_entry.id   AF-A0A4Q2Y9X2-F1
#
_cell.length_a   1.000
_cell.length_b   1.000
_cell.length_c   1.000
_cell.angle_alpha   90.00
_cell.angle_beta   90.00
_cell.angle_gamma   90.00
#
_symmetry.space_group_name_H-M   'P 1'
#
loop_
_entity.id
_entity.type
_entity.pdbx_description
1 polymer ?
#
loop_
_entity_poly.entity_id
_entity_poly.type
_entity_poly.pdbx_seq_one_letter_code
_entity_poly.pdbx_strand_id
1 'polypeptide(L)'
;MNSGGIFRNLGAWDPVPLRRQLLKGGYHREALEALGLPEHWMRSSIRGAALLGHAPEGSPVNTLIRLFTLGEAIDGDRALIVLGESVHGLMDIGFLEAGGGSIRSKFQIIPMADGWVACDFLRREAQGTADFVMGIGPSSVTLASLTPPSEGRALELASG
;
A
#
# COMPACT_ATOMS: atom_id res chain seq x y z
N MET A 1 27.32 3.09 -13.59
CA MET A 1 25.85 3.02 -13.63
C MET A 1 25.42 2.46 -12.30
N ASN A 2 24.72 3.25 -11.48
CA ASN A 2 24.25 2.76 -10.18
C ASN A 2 23.11 1.78 -10.45
N SER A 3 23.38 0.48 -10.37
CA SER A 3 22.40 -0.61 -10.44
C SER A 3 21.56 -0.70 -9.14
N GLY A 4 21.25 0.46 -8.54
CA GLY A 4 20.42 0.54 -7.35
C GLY A 4 18.96 0.36 -7.76
N GLY A 5 18.36 -0.76 -7.37
CA GLY A 5 16.93 -1.00 -7.56
C GLY A 5 16.06 0.10 -6.94
N ILE A 6 14.78 0.11 -7.30
CA ILE A 6 13.76 1.08 -6.83
C ILE A 6 13.72 1.16 -5.30
N PHE A 7 13.88 0.01 -4.63
CA PHE A 7 14.03 -0.10 -3.19
C PHE A 7 15.49 -0.24 -2.78
N ARG A 8 15.83 0.38 -1.65
CA ARG A 8 17.14 0.24 -1.01
C ARG A 8 17.06 -0.86 0.04
N ASN A 9 18.08 -1.70 0.17
CA ASN A 9 18.21 -2.67 1.26
C ASN A 9 16.97 -3.56 1.55
N LEU A 10 16.11 -3.81 0.54
CA LEU A 10 14.83 -4.51 0.73
C LEU A 10 15.03 -5.93 1.29
N GLY A 11 16.11 -6.61 0.89
CA GLY A 11 16.40 -7.97 1.35
C GLY A 11 16.71 -8.11 2.84
N ALA A 12 17.06 -7.01 3.52
CA ALA A 12 17.31 -6.99 4.96
C ALA A 12 16.16 -6.34 5.76
N TRP A 13 15.11 -5.88 5.08
CA TRP A 13 13.99 -5.20 5.72
C TRP A 13 13.02 -6.21 6.35
N ASP A 14 12.67 -5.98 7.61
CA ASP A 14 11.63 -6.73 8.31
C ASP A 14 10.25 -6.06 8.12
N PRO A 15 9.29 -6.68 7.42
CA PRO A 15 7.95 -6.14 7.25
C PRO A 15 7.04 -6.39 8.46
N VAL A 16 7.43 -7.19 9.45
CA VAL A 16 6.57 -7.56 10.59
C VAL A 16 6.09 -6.33 11.40
N PRO A 17 6.94 -5.34 11.73
CA PRO A 17 6.51 -4.13 12.41
C PRO A 17 5.44 -3.36 11.63
N LEU A 18 5.60 -3.25 10.31
CA LEU A 18 4.62 -2.60 9.44
C LEU A 18 3.27 -3.34 9.50
N ARG A 19 3.27 -4.66 9.27
CA ARG A 19 2.05 -5.48 9.28
C ARG A 19 1.28 -5.32 10.59
N ARG A 20 1.99 -5.30 11.72
CA ARG A 20 1.39 -5.08 13.04
C ARG A 20 0.67 -3.73 13.13
N GLN A 21 1.26 -2.66 12.59
CA GLN A 21 0.66 -1.32 12.62
C GLN A 21 -0.50 -1.18 11.65
N LEU A 22 -0.43 -1.79 10.46
CA LEU A 22 -1.57 -1.83 9.54
C LEU A 22 -2.77 -2.55 10.17
N LEU A 23 -2.54 -3.69 10.84
CA LEU A 23 -3.58 -4.41 11.59
C LEU A 23 -4.13 -3.56 12.73
N LYS A 24 -3.27 -3.05 13.61
CA LYS A 24 -3.67 -2.22 14.76
C LYS A 24 -4.44 -0.97 14.32
N GLY A 25 -4.06 -0.40 13.19
CA GLY A 25 -4.68 0.80 12.61
C GLY A 25 -5.98 0.53 11.87
N GLY A 26 -6.46 -0.72 11.77
CA GLY A 26 -7.68 -1.08 11.04
C GLY A 26 -7.54 -1.00 9.51
N TYR A 27 -6.31 -1.00 8.98
CA TYR A 27 -6.04 -0.96 7.55
C TYR A 27 -5.85 -2.38 7.02
N HIS A 28 -6.88 -3.21 7.15
CA HIS A 28 -6.98 -4.55 6.58
C HIS A 28 -8.41 -4.78 6.06
N ARG A 29 -8.61 -5.79 5.21
CA ARG A 29 -9.86 -5.96 4.45
C ARG A 29 -11.10 -5.92 5.32
N GLU A 30 -11.16 -6.75 6.35
CA GLU A 30 -12.37 -6.93 7.18
C GLU A 30 -12.74 -5.63 7.92
N ALA A 31 -11.74 -4.89 8.42
CA ALA A 31 -11.99 -3.62 9.11
C ALA A 31 -12.43 -2.52 8.14
N LEU A 32 -11.86 -2.48 6.93
CA LEU A 32 -12.28 -1.52 5.90
C LEU A 32 -13.69 -1.83 5.39
N GLU A 33 -14.02 -3.10 5.16
CA GLU A 33 -15.37 -3.52 4.79
C GLU A 33 -16.40 -3.15 5.86
N ALA A 34 -16.07 -3.30 7.15
CA ALA A 34 -16.92 -2.86 8.26
C ALA A 34 -17.15 -1.33 8.29
N LEU A 35 -16.24 -0.55 7.70
CA LEU A 35 -16.40 0.90 7.52
C LEU A 35 -17.17 1.25 6.23
N GLY A 36 -17.58 0.26 5.43
CA GLY A 36 -18.21 0.47 4.12
C GLY A 36 -17.23 0.79 3.00
N LEU A 37 -15.96 0.41 3.17
CA LEU A 37 -14.88 0.57 2.18
C LEU A 37 -14.50 -0.80 1.60
N PRO A 38 -15.20 -1.29 0.58
CA PRO A 38 -14.91 -2.60 0.00
C PRO A 38 -13.56 -2.61 -0.74
N GLU A 39 -12.90 -3.77 -0.79
CA GLU A 39 -11.54 -3.93 -1.32
C GLU A 39 -11.34 -3.37 -2.75
N HIS A 40 -12.36 -3.46 -3.62
CA HIS A 40 -12.28 -2.92 -5.00
C HIS A 40 -12.22 -1.39 -5.05
N TRP A 41 -12.65 -0.69 -3.99
CA TRP A 41 -12.52 0.77 -3.89
C TRP A 41 -11.07 1.19 -3.65
N MET A 42 -10.32 0.39 -2.91
CA MET A 42 -8.90 0.65 -2.61
C MET A 42 -8.01 0.50 -3.84
N ARG A 43 -8.51 -0.15 -4.90
CA ARG A 43 -7.83 -0.42 -6.17
C ARG A 43 -8.20 0.53 -7.31
N SER A 44 -9.18 1.41 -7.10
CA SER A 44 -9.73 2.25 -8.16
C SER A 44 -9.38 3.73 -7.96
N SER A 45 -9.46 4.51 -9.03
CA SER A 45 -9.28 5.96 -9.01
C SER A 45 -10.51 6.68 -8.41
N ILE A 46 -10.86 6.32 -7.17
CA ILE A 46 -11.97 6.94 -6.43
C ILE A 46 -11.53 8.30 -5.90
N ARG A 47 -12.48 9.25 -5.85
CA ARG A 47 -12.23 10.56 -5.24
C ARG A 47 -11.92 10.39 -3.76
N GLY A 48 -10.78 10.94 -3.30
CA GLY A 48 -10.34 10.79 -1.92
C GLY A 48 -11.36 11.21 -0.86
N ALA A 49 -12.21 12.21 -1.16
CA ALA A 49 -13.31 12.62 -0.27
C ALA A 49 -14.33 11.50 0.00
N ALA A 50 -14.59 10.63 -0.98
CA ALA A 50 -15.48 9.48 -0.80
C ALA A 50 -14.85 8.49 0.20
N LEU A 51 -13.56 8.15 0.03
CA LEU A 51 -12.86 7.24 0.93
C LEU A 51 -12.77 7.78 2.37
N LEU A 52 -12.41 9.05 2.51
CA LEU A 52 -12.22 9.67 3.82
C LEU A 52 -13.52 9.89 4.59
N GLY A 53 -14.67 9.96 3.92
CA GLY A 53 -15.98 10.07 4.58
C GLY A 53 -16.36 8.86 5.44
N HIS A 54 -15.77 7.69 5.18
CA HIS A 54 -15.98 6.46 5.93
C HIS A 54 -15.03 6.30 7.13
N ALA A 55 -13.95 7.08 7.16
CA ALA A 55 -12.90 6.95 8.18
C ALA A 55 -12.93 8.15 9.12
N PRO A 56 -13.21 7.97 10.43
CA PRO A 56 -13.26 9.08 11.38
C PRO A 56 -12.01 9.95 11.30
N GLU A 57 -12.18 11.27 11.22
CA GLU A 57 -11.04 12.18 11.08
C GLU A 57 -10.07 12.04 12.26
N GLY A 58 -8.77 11.99 11.96
CA GLY A 58 -7.73 11.80 12.97
C GLY A 58 -7.56 10.36 13.48
N SER A 59 -8.42 9.41 13.06
CA SER A 59 -8.20 8.00 13.35
C SER A 59 -6.96 7.44 12.63
N PRO A 60 -6.37 6.33 13.13
CA PRO A 60 -5.28 5.64 12.45
C PRO A 60 -5.63 5.23 11.02
N VAL A 61 -6.82 4.66 10.80
CA VAL A 61 -7.27 4.24 9.46
C VAL A 61 -7.39 5.42 8.50
N ASN A 62 -7.87 6.58 8.95
CA ASN A 62 -7.91 7.80 8.14
C ASN A 62 -6.50 8.21 7.68
N THR A 63 -5.53 8.18 8.59
CA THR A 63 -4.13 8.50 8.30
C THR A 63 -3.52 7.50 7.32
N LEU A 64 -3.80 6.20 7.49
CA LEU A 64 -3.31 5.13 6.61
C LEU A 64 -3.92 5.23 5.19
N ILE A 65 -5.21 5.56 5.07
CA ILE A 65 -5.86 5.81 3.77
C ILE A 65 -5.19 6.99 3.05
N ARG A 66 -4.98 8.12 3.75
CA ARG A 66 -4.30 9.29 3.18
C ARG A 66 -2.91 8.94 2.67
N LEU A 67 -2.12 8.24 3.50
CA LEU A 67 -0.74 7.93 3.19
C LEU A 67 -0.60 6.88 2.08
N PHE A 68 -1.29 5.74 2.19
CA PHE A 68 -1.05 4.57 1.34
C PHE A 68 -2.08 4.37 0.24
N THR A 69 -3.28 4.94 0.32
CA THR A 69 -4.27 4.86 -0.77
C THR A 69 -4.20 6.10 -1.64
N LEU A 70 -4.22 7.29 -1.02
CA LEU A 70 -4.28 8.58 -1.72
C LEU A 70 -2.89 9.11 -2.09
N GLY A 71 -1.85 8.74 -1.34
CA GLY A 71 -0.49 9.26 -1.53
C GLY A 71 -0.33 10.72 -1.10
N GLU A 72 -1.19 11.17 -0.18
CA GLU A 72 -1.12 12.49 0.41
C GLU A 72 0.11 12.59 1.33
N ALA A 73 0.66 13.81 1.44
CA ALA A 73 1.65 14.09 2.46
C ALA A 73 0.92 14.32 3.79
N ILE A 74 1.39 13.66 4.84
CA ILE A 74 0.86 13.80 6.20
C ILE A 74 1.94 14.37 7.12
N ASP A 75 1.51 14.95 8.24
CA ASP A 75 2.43 15.40 9.28
C ASP A 75 3.27 14.23 9.84
N GLY A 76 4.55 14.49 10.09
CA GLY A 76 5.52 13.48 10.52
C GLY A 76 5.20 12.87 11.90
N ASP A 77 4.70 13.67 12.84
CA ASP A 77 4.33 13.17 14.17
C ASP A 77 3.10 12.26 14.06
N ARG A 78 2.14 12.62 13.20
CA ARG A 78 0.99 11.76 12.87
C ARG A 78 1.42 10.43 12.28
N ALA A 79 2.38 10.44 11.35
CA ALA A 79 2.93 9.22 10.78
C ALA A 79 3.61 8.35 11.85
N LEU A 80 4.42 8.94 12.73
CA LEU A 80 5.09 8.24 13.84
C LEU A 80 4.10 7.61 14.82
N ILE A 81 3.00 8.31 15.15
CA ILE A 81 1.94 7.76 16.03
C ILE A 81 1.31 6.50 15.42
N VAL A 82 1.05 6.53 14.12
CA VAL A 82 0.29 5.45 13.44
C VAL A 82 1.19 4.29 13.02
N LEU A 83 2.41 4.58 12.57
CA LEU A 83 3.35 3.58 12.04
C LEU A 83 4.44 3.18 13.03
N GLY A 84 4.62 3.92 14.14
CA GLY A 84 5.69 3.67 15.10
C GLY A 84 7.07 3.57 14.44
N GLU A 85 7.87 2.62 14.90
CA GLU A 85 9.23 2.39 14.37
C GLU A 85 9.26 1.94 12.90
N SER A 86 8.14 1.46 12.34
CA SER A 86 8.09 1.03 10.94
C SER A 86 8.30 2.18 9.96
N VAL A 87 8.10 3.44 10.38
CA VAL A 87 8.44 4.62 9.57
C VAL A 87 9.90 4.59 9.15
N HIS A 88 10.82 4.26 10.06
CA HIS A 88 12.25 4.27 9.78
C HIS A 88 12.62 3.21 8.74
N GLY A 89 12.15 1.98 8.91
CA GLY A 89 12.39 0.92 7.93
C GLY A 89 11.81 1.26 6.55
N LEU A 90 10.64 1.88 6.50
CA LEU A 90 10.03 2.32 5.24
C LEU A 90 10.77 3.47 4.56
N MET A 91 11.35 4.40 5.33
CA MET A 91 12.22 5.46 4.82
C MET A 91 13.53 4.89 4.29
N ASP A 92 14.13 3.96 5.04
CA ASP A 92 15.42 3.34 4.69
C ASP A 92 15.33 2.59 3.38
N ILE A 93 14.23 1.85 3.14
CA ILE A 93 14.02 1.15 1.87
C ILE A 93 13.57 2.08 0.74
N GLY A 94 13.28 3.35 1.01
CA GLY A 94 12.81 4.32 0.03
C GLY A 94 11.35 4.15 -0.37
N PHE A 95 10.53 3.54 0.49
CA PHE A 95 9.08 3.42 0.31
C PHE A 95 8.37 4.72 0.73
N LEU A 96 8.83 5.33 1.82
CA LEU A 96 8.43 6.67 2.24
C LEU A 96 9.48 7.70 1.86
N GLU A 97 9.04 8.95 1.72
CA GLU A 97 9.89 10.12 1.61
C GLU A 97 9.49 11.16 2.66
N ALA A 98 10.48 11.88 3.20
CA ALA A 98 10.27 12.95 4.17
C ALA A 98 10.75 14.29 3.59
N GLY A 99 10.02 15.36 3.88
CA GLY A 99 10.38 16.72 3.51
C GLY A 99 9.50 17.76 4.19
N GLY A 100 10.11 18.84 4.71
CA GLY A 100 9.37 19.95 5.31
C GLY A 100 8.48 19.56 6.50
N GLY A 101 8.88 18.58 7.30
CA GLY A 101 8.08 18.05 8.43
C GLY A 101 6.96 17.10 8.02
N SER A 102 6.82 16.80 6.73
CA SER A 102 5.80 15.89 6.22
C SER A 102 6.40 14.58 5.71
N ILE A 103 5.58 13.54 5.73
CA ILE A 103 5.87 12.20 5.21
C ILE A 103 4.87 11.85 4.12
N ARG A 104 5.35 11.29 3.01
CA ARG A 104 4.54 10.80 1.90
C ARG A 104 4.98 9.38 1.54
N SER A 105 4.02 8.58 1.07
CA SER A 105 4.33 7.30 0.43
C SER A 105 4.62 7.47 -1.06
N LYS A 106 5.65 6.77 -1.53
CA LYS A 106 5.97 6.67 -2.96
C LYS A 106 5.16 5.58 -3.67
N PHE A 107 4.66 4.62 -2.90
CA PHE A 107 3.89 3.46 -3.38
C PHE A 107 2.56 3.32 -2.64
N GLN A 108 1.63 2.61 -3.26
CA GLN A 108 0.40 2.21 -2.61
C GLN A 108 0.61 0.98 -1.72
N ILE A 109 -0.24 0.84 -0.71
CA ILE A 109 -0.46 -0.43 -0.01
C ILE A 109 -1.95 -0.73 -0.11
N ILE A 110 -2.29 -1.84 -0.75
CA ILE A 110 -3.65 -2.30 -0.99
C ILE A 110 -3.93 -3.50 -0.08
N PRO A 111 -4.88 -3.38 0.87
CA PRO A 111 -5.35 -4.52 1.63
C PRO A 111 -6.00 -5.57 0.72
N MET A 112 -5.66 -6.82 0.94
CA MET A 112 -6.17 -8.00 0.23
C MET A 112 -6.79 -8.97 1.25
N ALA A 113 -7.44 -10.03 0.77
CA ALA A 113 -7.99 -11.08 1.62
C ALA A 113 -6.98 -11.63 2.64
N ASP A 114 -5.75 -11.92 2.19
CA ASP A 114 -4.70 -12.54 3.01
C ASP A 114 -3.46 -11.65 3.18
N GLY A 115 -3.67 -10.35 3.40
CA GLY A 115 -2.61 -9.40 3.73
C GLY A 115 -2.63 -8.12 2.92
N TRP A 116 -1.49 -7.75 2.34
CA TRP A 116 -1.33 -6.50 1.59
C TRP A 116 -0.44 -6.69 0.38
N VAL A 117 -0.74 -5.93 -0.67
CA VAL A 117 0.12 -5.78 -1.85
C VAL A 117 0.62 -4.35 -1.92
N ALA A 118 1.89 -4.17 -2.24
CA ALA A 118 2.45 -2.87 -2.57
C ALA A 118 2.60 -2.72 -4.09
N CYS A 119 2.24 -1.56 -4.62
CA CYS A 119 2.29 -1.27 -6.06
C CYS A 119 2.42 0.23 -6.31
N ASP A 120 2.48 0.66 -7.56
CA ASP A 120 2.50 2.07 -7.88
C ASP A 120 1.14 2.73 -7.73
N PHE A 121 1.16 4.03 -7.42
CA PHE A 121 -0.04 4.84 -7.57
C PHE A 121 -0.43 4.97 -9.04
N LEU A 122 -1.70 4.76 -9.38
CA LEU A 122 -2.24 4.87 -10.75
C LEU A 122 -1.85 6.16 -11.49
N ARG A 123 -1.64 7.29 -10.78
CA ARG A 123 -1.15 8.53 -11.39
C ARG A 123 0.22 8.41 -12.08
N ARG A 124 1.04 7.41 -11.72
CA ARG A 124 2.31 7.08 -12.37
C ARG A 124 2.10 6.45 -13.75
N GLU A 125 1.01 5.71 -13.95
CA GLU A 125 0.66 5.10 -15.24
C GLU A 125 0.54 6.19 -16.32
N ALA A 126 -0.16 7.28 -16.00
CA ALA A 126 -0.34 8.43 -16.89
C ALA A 126 0.98 9.14 -17.25
N GLN A 127 2.06 8.92 -16.49
CA GLN A 127 3.38 9.46 -16.77
C GLN A 127 4.20 8.57 -17.71
N GLY A 128 3.70 7.38 -18.06
CA GLY A 128 4.35 6.46 -19.00
C GLY A 128 5.68 5.89 -18.48
N THR A 129 5.81 5.69 -17.16
CA THR A 129 7.04 5.13 -16.59
C THR A 129 7.18 3.65 -16.94
N ALA A 130 8.32 3.28 -17.53
CA ALA A 130 8.57 1.92 -18.04
C ALA A 130 8.59 0.84 -16.94
N ASP A 131 8.79 1.23 -15.68
CA ASP A 131 8.82 0.36 -14.50
C ASP A 131 7.54 0.47 -13.66
N PHE A 132 6.42 0.87 -14.27
CA PHE A 132 5.14 0.98 -13.59
C PHE A 132 4.59 -0.39 -13.19
N VAL A 133 4.28 -0.57 -11.91
CA VAL A 133 3.64 -1.76 -11.36
C VAL A 133 2.19 -1.45 -11.00
N MET A 134 1.25 -1.94 -11.81
CA MET A 134 -0.20 -1.64 -11.69
C MET A 134 -0.83 -2.09 -10.36
N GLY A 135 -0.32 -3.17 -9.77
CA GLY A 135 -0.96 -3.84 -8.63
C GLY A 135 -2.07 -4.80 -9.08
N ILE A 136 -3.05 -5.02 -8.20
CA ILE A 136 -4.10 -6.02 -8.44
C ILE A 136 -5.30 -5.38 -9.14
N GLY A 137 -5.53 -5.76 -10.41
CA GLY A 137 -6.68 -5.33 -11.20
C GLY A 137 -7.76 -6.40 -11.36
N PRO A 138 -8.89 -6.09 -12.05
CA PRO A 138 -9.95 -7.06 -12.33
C PRO A 138 -9.43 -8.33 -13.03
N SER A 139 -8.49 -8.19 -13.97
CA SER A 139 -7.87 -9.33 -14.66
C SER A 139 -7.11 -10.25 -13.70
N SER A 140 -6.36 -9.69 -12.75
CA SER A 140 -5.65 -10.45 -11.73
C SER A 140 -6.62 -11.25 -10.85
N VAL A 141 -7.74 -10.62 -10.45
CA VAL A 141 -8.80 -11.28 -9.66
C VAL A 141 -9.46 -12.40 -10.45
N THR A 142 -9.78 -12.17 -11.73
CA THR A 142 -10.35 -13.21 -12.61
C THR A 142 -9.38 -14.37 -12.79
N LEU A 143 -8.10 -14.10 -13.08
CA LEU A 143 -7.09 -15.14 -13.23
C LEU A 143 -6.92 -15.96 -11.95
N ALA A 144 -6.86 -15.31 -10.78
CA ALA A 144 -6.81 -15.99 -9.49
C ALA A 144 -8.04 -16.90 -9.28
N SER A 145 -9.24 -16.44 -9.63
CA SER A 145 -10.47 -17.23 -9.50
C SER A 145 -10.55 -18.44 -10.43
N LEU A 146 -9.83 -18.40 -11.56
CA LEU A 146 -9.76 -19.49 -12.54
C LEU A 146 -8.55 -20.41 -12.31
N THR A 147 -7.66 -20.06 -11.38
CA THR A 147 -6.45 -20.83 -11.13
C THR A 147 -6.80 -22.08 -10.31
N PRO A 148 -6.61 -23.30 -10.85
CA PRO A 148 -6.89 -24.52 -10.10
C PRO A 148 -5.91 -24.67 -8.93
N PRO A 149 -6.33 -25.31 -7.82
CA PRO A 149 -5.41 -25.66 -6.73
C PRO A 149 -4.22 -26.48 -7.25
N SER A 150 -3.03 -26.24 -6.70
CA SER A 150 -1.82 -26.97 -7.07
C SER A 150 -1.10 -27.48 -5.82
N GLU A 151 -0.75 -28.76 -5.82
CA GLU A 151 0.11 -29.39 -4.81
C GLU A 151 1.51 -29.56 -5.42
N GLY A 152 2.35 -28.53 -5.32
CA GLY A 152 3.66 -28.54 -5.95
C GLY A 152 4.33 -27.18 -5.98
N ARG A 153 5.23 -26.99 -6.95
CA ARG A 153 5.88 -25.69 -7.20
C ARG A 153 5.14 -24.99 -8.33
N ALA A 154 4.73 -23.75 -8.07
CA ALA A 154 4.21 -22.85 -9.08
C ALA A 154 5.28 -21.84 -9.50
N LEU A 155 5.26 -21.46 -10.79
CA LEU A 155 6.02 -20.33 -11.31
C LEU A 155 5.03 -19.30 -11.81
N GLU A 156 5.05 -18.12 -11.20
CA GLU A 156 4.31 -16.95 -11.68
C GLU A 156 5.21 -16.16 -12.62
N LEU A 157 4.80 -16.05 -13.88
CA LEU A 157 5.48 -15.22 -14.87
C LEU A 157 4.85 -13.82 -14.85
N ALA A 158 5.69 -12.79 -14.99
CA ALA A 158 5.25 -11.39 -14.91
C ALA A 158 4.47 -11.10 -13.62
N SER A 159 5.07 -11.43 -12.46
CA SER A 159 4.50 -11.30 -11.11
C SER A 159 4.37 -9.86 -10.61
N GLY A 160 4.33 -8.89 -11.52
CA GLY A 160 4.41 -7.45 -11.26
C GLY A 160 4.71 -6.67 -12.52
#